data_AF-A0A0H1R6V0-F1
#
_entry.id   AF-A0A0H1R6V0-F1
#
_cell.length_a   1.000
_cell.length_b   1.000
_cell.length_c   1.000
_cell.angle_alpha   90.00
_cell.angle_beta   90.00
_cell.angle_gamma   90.00
#
_symmetry.space_group_name_H-M   'P 1'
#
loop_
_entity.id
_entity.type
_entity.pdbx_description
1 polymer ?
#
loop_
_entity_poly.entity_id
_entity_poly.type
_entity_poly.pdbx_seq_one_letter_code
_entity_poly.pdbx_strand_id
1 'polypeptide(L)'
;MQTLPKSREVHSIMSGAGTDKDWFPVGIAPRDGTPVILWMIGEETPPTLPQPVGCWSLNPAAGIGYWRIFGEPPRFCSDKQIRGWRPLLRES
;
A
#
# COMPACT_ATOMS: atom_id res chain seq x y z
N MET A 1 23.87 13.67 40.16
CA MET A 1 24.18 12.75 39.06
C MET A 1 23.47 11.43 39.33
N GLN A 2 22.36 11.18 38.67
CA GLN A 2 21.62 9.91 38.76
C GLN A 2 21.72 9.22 37.40
N THR A 3 22.28 8.01 37.40
CA THR A 3 22.34 7.10 36.26
C THR A 3 20.99 6.42 36.08
N LEU A 4 20.37 6.54 34.90
CA LEU A 4 19.22 5.73 34.51
C LEU A 4 19.68 4.34 33.98
N PRO A 5 18.94 3.26 34.25
CA PRO A 5 19.23 1.95 33.71
C PRO A 5 18.82 1.81 32.24
N LYS A 6 19.57 0.97 31.51
CA LYS A 6 19.31 0.50 30.14
C LYS A 6 18.21 -0.58 30.15
N SER A 7 17.11 -0.37 29.44
CA SER A 7 16.07 -1.39 29.11
C SER A 7 15.08 -0.72 28.14
N ARG A 8 14.56 -1.34 27.10
CA ARG A 8 14.38 -2.76 26.74
C ARG A 8 14.13 -2.80 25.23
N GLU A 9 14.70 -3.79 24.53
CA GLU A 9 14.12 -4.27 23.27
C GLU A 9 12.65 -4.57 23.49
N VAL A 10 11.79 -4.11 22.58
CA VAL A 10 10.41 -4.56 22.53
C VAL A 10 10.18 -5.16 21.15
N HIS A 11 10.59 -6.42 21.01
CA HIS A 11 9.98 -7.34 20.07
C HIS A 11 8.50 -7.47 20.46
N SER A 12 7.62 -6.72 19.78
CA SER A 12 6.19 -6.93 19.92
C SER A 12 5.75 -7.98 18.90
N ILE A 13 5.67 -9.21 19.38
CA ILE A 13 5.06 -10.34 18.71
C ILE A 13 3.57 -10.29 19.08
N MET A 14 2.69 -9.96 18.13
CA MET A 14 1.24 -10.07 18.30
C MET A 14 0.70 -10.86 17.11
N SER A 15 0.33 -12.12 17.38
CA SER A 15 -0.39 -13.00 16.46
C SER A 15 -1.90 -12.78 16.64
N GLY A 16 -2.58 -12.42 15.55
CA GLY A 16 -4.04 -12.30 15.43
C GLY A 16 -4.46 -12.61 14.00
N ALA A 17 -5.63 -13.22 13.83
CA ALA A 17 -6.08 -13.95 12.64
C ALA A 17 -6.09 -13.17 11.31
N GLY A 18 -5.68 -13.83 10.23
CA GLY A 18 -5.68 -13.31 8.84
C GLY A 18 -4.65 -12.22 8.62
N THR A 19 -3.37 -12.60 8.52
CA THR A 19 -2.23 -11.67 8.71
C THR A 19 -2.25 -10.45 7.78
N ASP A 20 -2.37 -9.26 8.35
CA ASP A 20 -1.99 -7.94 7.81
C ASP A 20 -0.54 -7.84 7.24
N LYS A 21 0.19 -8.96 7.15
CA LYS A 21 1.62 -9.03 6.85
C LYS A 21 1.99 -8.82 5.38
N ASP A 22 1.00 -8.78 4.48
CA ASP A 22 1.25 -8.69 3.04
C ASP A 22 1.06 -7.29 2.45
N TRP A 23 0.75 -6.29 3.29
CA TRP A 23 0.57 -4.90 2.84
C TRP A 23 1.83 -4.07 3.07
N PHE A 24 2.30 -3.45 1.99
CA PHE A 24 3.50 -2.63 1.96
C PHE A 24 3.14 -1.14 1.90
N PRO A 25 3.96 -0.23 2.46
CA PRO A 25 3.78 1.20 2.27
C PRO A 25 3.79 1.59 0.79
N VAL A 26 2.92 2.51 0.38
CA VAL A 26 2.83 2.95 -1.04
C VAL A 26 4.14 3.53 -1.57
N GLY A 27 4.98 4.12 -0.70
CA GLY A 27 6.27 4.71 -1.09
C GLY A 27 7.25 3.73 -1.75
N ILE A 28 7.10 2.42 -1.52
CA ILE A 28 7.95 1.38 -2.13
C ILE A 28 7.23 0.58 -3.24
N ALA A 29 6.04 1.01 -3.65
CA ALA A 29 5.29 0.36 -4.72
C ALA A 29 5.98 0.53 -6.08
N PRO A 30 5.83 -0.45 -7.00
CA PRO A 30 6.42 -0.38 -8.33
C PRO A 30 5.88 0.81 -9.11
N ARG A 31 6.80 1.54 -9.78
CA ARG A 31 6.50 2.74 -10.59
C ARG A 31 6.70 2.49 -12.08
N ASP A 32 6.78 1.23 -12.48
CA ASP A 32 7.06 0.75 -13.83
C ASP A 32 5.80 0.35 -14.62
N GLY A 33 4.61 0.61 -14.05
CA GLY A 33 3.32 0.22 -14.64
C GLY A 33 2.85 -1.19 -14.26
N THR A 34 3.59 -1.92 -13.42
CA THR A 34 3.14 -3.20 -12.86
C THR A 34 1.83 -3.02 -12.09
N PRO A 35 0.78 -3.83 -12.38
CA PRO A 35 -0.47 -3.76 -11.64
C PRO A 35 -0.32 -4.32 -10.23
N VAL A 36 -0.93 -3.64 -9.26
CA VAL A 36 -0.92 -3.99 -7.83
C VAL A 36 -2.31 -3.83 -7.24
N ILE A 37 -2.54 -4.48 -6.11
CA ILE A 37 -3.73 -4.26 -5.30
C ILE A 37 -3.47 -3.06 -4.37
N LEU A 38 -4.43 -2.15 -4.26
CA LEU A 38 -4.31 -0.90 -3.50
C LEU A 38 -5.29 -0.85 -2.33
N TRP A 39 -4.81 -0.41 -1.18
CA TRP A 39 -5.61 -0.08 -0.01
C TRP A 39 -5.78 1.43 0.09
N MET A 40 -7.01 1.90 -0.10
CA MET A 40 -7.34 3.32 -0.13
C MET A 40 -7.36 3.95 1.27
N ILE A 41 -6.98 5.22 1.38
CA ILE A 41 -6.92 5.92 2.68
C ILE A 41 -8.28 6.08 3.37
N GLY A 42 -9.37 6.07 2.59
CA GLY A 42 -10.73 6.13 3.11
C GLY A 42 -11.18 4.87 3.83
N GLU A 43 -10.49 3.74 3.64
CA GLU A 43 -10.84 2.45 4.24
C GLU A 43 -9.99 2.21 5.49
N GLU A 44 -10.64 1.94 6.63
CA GLU A 44 -9.94 1.69 7.90
C GLU A 44 -9.20 0.34 7.90
N THR A 45 -9.74 -0.65 7.21
CA THR A 45 -9.18 -2.00 7.08
C THR A 45 -8.79 -2.29 5.63
N PRO A 46 -7.85 -3.23 5.38
CA PRO A 46 -7.49 -3.59 4.02
C PRO A 46 -8.67 -4.22 3.24
N PRO A 47 -8.75 -4.00 1.92
CA PRO A 47 -9.87 -4.49 1.11
C PRO A 47 -9.87 -6.01 1.01
N THR A 48 -11.04 -6.62 1.27
CA THR A 48 -11.26 -8.06 1.09
C THR A 48 -11.73 -8.36 -0.33
N LEU A 49 -12.95 -7.98 -0.72
CA LEU A 49 -13.45 -8.03 -2.10
C LEU A 49 -14.58 -6.98 -2.32
N PRO A 50 -14.66 -6.36 -3.52
CA PRO A 50 -13.68 -6.39 -4.60
C PRO A 50 -12.40 -5.64 -4.22
N GLN A 51 -11.25 -6.11 -4.71
CA GLN A 51 -9.97 -5.47 -4.43
C GLN A 51 -9.65 -4.40 -5.49
N PRO A 52 -9.40 -3.14 -5.10
CA PRO A 52 -8.96 -2.12 -6.04
C PRO A 52 -7.63 -2.52 -6.66
N VAL A 53 -7.59 -2.68 -7.98
CA VAL A 53 -6.35 -2.95 -8.72
C VAL A 53 -5.99 -1.70 -9.50
N GLY A 54 -4.72 -1.31 -9.48
CA GLY A 54 -4.24 -0.18 -10.27
C GLY A 54 -2.77 -0.31 -10.64
N CYS A 55 -2.31 0.58 -11.51
CA CYS A 55 -0.90 0.69 -11.87
C CYS A 55 -0.46 2.15 -11.80
N TRP A 56 0.85 2.35 -11.59
CA TRP A 56 1.44 3.67 -11.70
C TRP A 56 1.46 4.14 -13.16
N SER A 57 1.16 5.41 -13.40
CA SER A 57 1.17 6.05 -14.70
C SER A 57 1.84 7.41 -14.59
N LEU A 58 2.56 7.82 -15.64
CA LEU A 58 3.18 9.14 -15.75
C LEU A 58 2.44 9.95 -16.82
N ASN A 59 2.02 11.17 -16.48
CA ASN A 59 1.58 12.13 -17.49
C ASN A 59 2.83 12.79 -18.10
N PRO A 60 3.18 12.51 -19.37
CA PRO A 60 4.39 13.04 -19.98
C PRO A 60 4.35 14.56 -20.17
N ALA A 61 3.16 15.15 -20.37
CA ALA A 61 3.02 16.59 -20.56
C ALA A 61 3.23 17.37 -19.25
N ALA A 62 2.87 16.78 -18.11
CA ALA A 62 2.96 17.43 -16.80
C ALA A 62 4.17 16.96 -15.97
N GLY A 63 4.80 15.83 -16.32
CA GLY A 63 5.84 15.21 -15.50
C GLY A 63 5.33 14.68 -14.15
N ILE A 64 4.01 14.47 -14.01
CA ILE A 64 3.36 14.06 -12.76
C ILE A 64 2.95 12.59 -12.85
N GLY A 65 3.34 11.82 -11.85
CA GLY A 65 2.92 10.43 -11.70
C GLY A 65 1.66 10.29 -10.82
N TYR A 66 0.84 9.30 -11.14
CA TYR A 66 -0.40 8.99 -10.45
C TYR A 66 -0.73 7.50 -10.58
N TRP A 67 -1.55 7.01 -9.66
CA TRP A 67 -2.14 5.68 -9.75
C TRP A 67 -3.39 5.74 -10.61
N ARG A 68 -3.48 4.85 -11.59
CA ARG A 68 -4.69 4.58 -12.36
C ARG A 68 -5.33 3.30 -11.83
N ILE A 69 -6.46 3.44 -11.14
CA ILE A 69 -7.25 2.32 -10.64
C ILE A 69 -8.18 1.83 -11.75
N PHE A 70 -8.15 0.52 -12.01
CA PHE A 70 -9.01 -0.13 -12.98
C PHE A 70 -10.47 -0.16 -12.51
N GLY A 71 -11.37 0.07 -13.46
CA GLY A 71 -12.80 0.22 -13.27
C GLY A 71 -13.39 1.03 -14.41
N GLU A 72 -14.71 1.09 -14.48
CA GLU A 72 -15.44 1.91 -15.44
C GLU A 72 -16.33 2.91 -14.67
N PRO A 73 -16.03 4.22 -14.70
CA PRO A 73 -14.85 4.85 -15.29
C PRO A 73 -13.57 4.60 -14.48
N PRO A 74 -12.38 4.73 -15.09
CA PRO A 74 -11.11 4.63 -14.37
C PRO A 74 -10.98 5.75 -13.34
N ARG A 75 -10.41 5.43 -12.17
CA ARG A 75 -10.15 6.41 -11.11
C ARG A 75 -8.66 6.73 -11.04
N PHE A 76 -8.33 7.95 -10.66
CA PHE A 76 -6.94 8.42 -10.54
C PHE A 76 -6.68 8.93 -9.13
N CYS A 77 -5.54 8.56 -8.56
CA CYS A 77 -5.16 9.05 -7.23
C CYS A 77 -3.64 9.20 -7.08
N SER A 78 -3.24 10.00 -6.09
CA SER A 78 -1.85 10.13 -5.67
C SER A 78 -1.52 9.18 -4.52
N ASP A 79 -0.24 9.06 -4.18
CA ASP A 79 0.22 8.30 -3.00
C ASP A 79 -0.48 8.73 -1.70
N LYS A 80 -0.85 10.01 -1.56
CA LYS A 80 -1.54 10.53 -0.38
C LYS A 80 -2.91 9.90 -0.14
N GLN A 81 -3.46 9.23 -1.14
CA GLN A 81 -4.78 8.60 -1.08
C GLN A 81 -4.70 7.07 -0.89
N ILE A 82 -3.49 6.52 -0.70
CA ILE A 82 -3.25 5.08 -0.58
C ILE A 82 -2.50 4.81 0.74
N ARG A 83 -3.07 3.93 1.56
CA ARG A 83 -2.44 3.44 2.80
C ARG A 83 -1.36 2.41 2.52
N GLY A 84 -1.63 1.49 1.62
CA GLY A 84 -0.69 0.44 1.28
C GLY A 84 -1.03 -0.25 -0.03
N TRP A 85 -0.13 -1.15 -0.44
CA TRP A 85 -0.27 -1.95 -1.63
C TRP A 85 0.17 -3.39 -1.37
N ARG A 86 -0.22 -4.30 -2.24
CA ARG A 86 0.35 -5.65 -2.30
C ARG A 86 0.45 -6.14 -3.74
N PRO A 87 1.34 -7.08 -4.06
CA PRO A 87 1.42 -7.66 -5.39
C PRO A 87 0.06 -8.25 -5.81
N LEU A 88 -0.31 -8.04 -7.07
CA LEU A 88 -1.37 -8.83 -7.68
C LEU A 88 -0.81 -10.25 -7.84
N LEU A 89 -1.25 -11.20 -7.01
CA LEU A 89 -0.84 -12.60 -7.11
C LEU A 89 -1.11 -13.07 -8.54
N ARG A 90 -0.07 -13.56 -9.23
CA ARG A 90 -0.27 -14.33 -10.45
C ARG A 90 -0.55 -15.76 -10.02
N GLU A 91 -1.71 -16.29 -10.37
CA GLU A 91 -1.90 -17.74 -10.37
C GLU A 91 -0.86 -18.30 -11.35
N SER A 92 0.03 -19.15 -10.84
CA SER A 92 1.00 -19.92 -11.62
C SER A 92 0.40 -21.26 -12.03
#